data_AF-A0A378WFA4-F1
#
_entry.id   AF-A0A378WFA4-F1
#
_cell.length_a   1.000
_cell.length_b   1.000
_cell.length_c   1.000
_cell.angle_alpha   90.00
_cell.angle_beta   90.00
_cell.angle_gamma   90.00
#
_symmetry.space_group_name_H-M   'P 1'
#
loop_
_entity.id
_entity.type
_entity.pdbx_description
1 polymer ?
#
loop_
_entity_poly.entity_id
_entity_poly.type
_entity_poly.pdbx_seq_one_letter_code
_entity_poly.pdbx_strand_id
1 'polypeptide(L)'
;MYKTALTVCAALLLGACSGNSPGKSTFEKAINQHISQQGVCVPLTVKIETNGMAVQTLLGLNQIKIPDRNANGDKINQSAIAQMKILDSEGFYKKQSSETFEFPGTKNKTSIYVYELTEKGKGKIREEGLEPRFCIGTQKVEKINWFTEPTPSDGMTVSKVSYEARFETEKWAEKFLKEAGNGWKHPEATRTKTATLVKTNDGWRDIRELR
;
A
#
# COMPACT_ATOMS: atom_id res chain seq x y z
N MET A 1 12.03 8.35 82.91
CA MET A 1 10.92 8.04 81.99
C MET A 1 10.33 9.33 81.49
N TYR A 2 10.64 9.76 80.26
CA TYR A 2 9.78 10.63 79.45
C TYR A 2 10.15 10.37 77.98
N LYS A 3 9.19 9.81 77.25
CA LYS A 3 9.29 9.52 75.81
C LYS A 3 8.84 10.77 75.06
N THR A 4 9.70 11.37 74.25
CA THR A 4 9.31 12.35 73.25
C THR A 4 9.47 11.71 71.87
N ALA A 5 8.32 11.35 71.30
CA ALA A 5 8.21 10.88 69.92
C ALA A 5 8.47 12.06 68.98
N LEU A 6 9.48 11.94 68.11
CA LEU A 6 9.66 12.86 66.99
C LEU A 6 8.67 12.46 65.89
N THR A 7 7.66 13.28 65.70
CA THR A 7 6.69 13.20 64.61
C THR A 7 7.40 13.57 63.31
N VAL A 8 7.65 12.58 62.45
CA VAL A 8 8.11 12.79 61.07
C VAL A 8 6.90 13.29 60.27
N CYS A 9 6.84 14.59 60.02
CA CYS A 9 5.96 15.16 58.99
C CYS A 9 6.45 14.70 57.61
N ALA A 10 5.88 13.60 57.11
CA ALA A 10 5.98 13.24 55.70
C ALA A 10 5.18 14.28 54.90
N ALA A 11 5.88 15.27 54.33
CA ALA A 11 5.32 16.09 53.27
C ALA A 11 5.03 15.16 52.08
N LEU A 12 3.76 14.80 51.90
CA LEU A 12 3.27 14.19 50.67
C LEU A 12 3.43 15.23 49.56
N LEU A 13 4.55 15.16 48.85
CA LEU A 13 4.67 15.75 47.52
C LEU A 13 3.58 15.09 46.67
N LEU A 14 2.49 15.82 46.42
CA LEU A 14 1.51 15.49 45.38
C LEU A 14 2.17 15.67 44.01
N GLY A 15 3.15 14.82 43.71
CA GLY A 15 3.72 14.64 42.38
C GLY A 15 2.91 13.61 41.61
N ALA A 16 1.65 13.90 41.30
CA ALA A 16 0.82 13.04 40.45
C ALA A 16 -0.32 13.82 39.80
N CYS A 17 0.01 14.62 38.79
CA CYS A 17 -0.92 15.04 37.71
C CYS A 17 -0.14 15.66 36.53
N SER A 18 1.04 15.15 36.17
CA SER A 18 1.55 15.33 34.80
C SER A 18 0.88 14.27 33.92
N GLY A 19 -0.44 14.32 33.83
CA GLY A 19 -1.18 13.53 32.84
C GLY A 19 -0.73 14.01 31.48
N ASN A 20 0.19 13.28 30.87
CA ASN A 20 0.86 13.69 29.65
C ASN A 20 -0.18 13.75 28.52
N SER A 21 -0.77 14.94 28.29
CA SER A 21 -1.69 15.15 27.18
C SER A 21 -1.01 14.72 25.89
N PRO A 22 -1.68 13.93 25.02
CA PRO A 22 -1.06 13.43 23.81
C PRO A 22 -0.61 14.60 22.92
N GLY A 23 0.66 14.58 22.52
CA GLY A 23 1.21 15.53 21.55
C GLY A 23 1.00 15.06 20.11
N LYS A 24 1.38 15.93 19.15
CA LYS A 24 1.34 15.60 17.71
C LYS A 24 2.06 14.30 17.36
N SER A 25 3.22 14.04 17.97
CA SER A 25 4.01 12.82 17.75
C SER A 25 3.29 11.53 18.18
N THR A 26 2.51 11.59 19.26
CA THR A 26 1.69 10.45 19.72
C THR A 26 0.65 10.08 18.67
N PHE A 27 -0.06 11.07 18.12
CA PHE A 27 -1.10 10.83 17.12
C PHE A 27 -0.51 10.48 15.76
N GLU A 28 0.60 11.08 15.37
CA GLU A 28 1.34 10.69 14.17
C GLU A 28 1.73 9.21 14.22
N LYS A 29 2.28 8.74 15.35
CA LYS A 29 2.64 7.33 15.54
C LYS A 29 1.42 6.42 15.44
N ALA A 30 0.32 6.76 16.12
CA ALA A 30 -0.91 5.98 16.09
C ALA A 30 -1.50 5.88 14.67
N ILE A 31 -1.57 6.99 13.94
CA ILE A 31 -2.07 7.00 12.56
C ILE A 31 -1.14 6.19 11.65
N ASN A 32 0.18 6.40 11.75
CA ASN A 32 1.17 5.66 10.95
C ASN A 32 1.10 4.13 11.20
N GLN A 33 0.80 3.70 12.42
CA GLN A 33 0.61 2.29 12.75
C GLN A 33 -0.56 1.67 11.97
N HIS A 34 -1.69 2.37 11.84
CA HIS A 34 -2.80 1.91 11.02
C HIS A 34 -2.49 1.95 9.51
N ILE A 35 -2.07 3.12 8.99
CA ILE A 35 -1.98 3.32 7.53
C ILE A 35 -0.85 2.51 6.88
N SER A 36 0.19 2.15 7.64
CA SER A 36 1.27 1.28 7.13
C SER A 36 0.82 -0.16 6.87
N GLN A 37 -0.24 -0.63 7.52
CA GLN A 37 -0.77 -1.99 7.37
C GLN A 37 -1.74 -2.15 6.19
N GLN A 38 -2.43 -1.07 5.84
CA GLN A 38 -3.48 -1.08 4.80
C GLN A 38 -2.87 -1.10 3.39
N GLY A 39 -1.78 -0.34 3.17
CA GLY A 39 -1.23 -0.13 1.83
C GLY A 39 -2.17 0.68 0.91
N VAL A 40 -1.68 1.06 -0.26
CA VAL A 40 -2.48 1.66 -1.33
C VAL A 40 -2.54 0.66 -2.48
N CYS A 41 -3.71 0.05 -2.66
CA CYS A 41 -3.89 -1.07 -3.58
C CYS A 41 -4.82 -0.71 -4.73
N VAL A 42 -4.37 -0.95 -5.96
CA VAL A 42 -5.06 -0.56 -7.19
C VAL A 42 -5.11 -1.72 -8.19
N PRO A 43 -6.14 -1.80 -9.04
CA PRO A 43 -6.12 -2.71 -10.17
C PRO A 43 -5.04 -2.24 -11.15
N LEU A 44 -4.11 -3.13 -11.45
CA LEU A 44 -3.07 -2.88 -12.45
C LEU A 44 -3.38 -3.67 -13.70
N THR A 45 -3.15 -3.07 -14.87
CA THR A 45 -3.34 -3.74 -16.15
C THR A 45 -2.09 -3.65 -17.02
N VAL A 46 -1.96 -4.61 -17.93
CA VAL A 46 -1.02 -4.56 -19.04
C VAL A 46 -1.82 -4.57 -20.35
N LYS A 47 -1.41 -3.74 -21.31
CA LYS A 47 -2.08 -3.68 -22.62
C LYS A 47 -1.48 -4.75 -23.54
N ILE A 48 -2.28 -5.75 -23.88
CA ILE A 48 -1.85 -6.87 -24.74
C ILE A 48 -2.62 -6.81 -26.06
N GLU A 49 -1.88 -6.73 -27.15
CA GLU A 49 -2.35 -6.90 -28.50
C GLU A 49 -2.30 -8.37 -28.90
N THR A 50 -3.41 -8.86 -29.47
CA THR A 50 -3.51 -10.18 -30.09
C THR A 50 -4.38 -10.04 -31.34
N ASN A 51 -3.90 -10.53 -32.49
CA ASN A 51 -4.63 -10.51 -33.77
C ASN A 51 -5.21 -9.13 -34.15
N GLY A 52 -4.44 -8.06 -33.93
CA GLY A 52 -4.84 -6.68 -34.26
C GLY A 52 -5.81 -6.03 -33.28
N MET A 53 -6.20 -6.71 -32.19
CA MET A 53 -6.99 -6.14 -31.10
C MET A 53 -6.14 -5.98 -29.84
N ALA A 54 -6.17 -4.79 -29.24
CA ALA A 54 -5.50 -4.53 -27.98
C ALA A 54 -6.49 -4.47 -26.82
N VAL A 55 -6.25 -5.29 -25.79
CA VAL A 55 -7.08 -5.39 -24.58
C VAL A 55 -6.26 -5.03 -23.34
N GLN A 56 -6.93 -4.50 -22.32
CA GLN A 56 -6.35 -4.32 -20.99
C GLN A 56 -6.50 -5.62 -20.22
N THR A 57 -5.39 -6.29 -19.93
CA THR A 57 -5.38 -7.52 -19.15
C THR A 57 -5.04 -7.19 -17.70
N LEU A 58 -5.95 -7.57 -16.80
CA LEU A 58 -5.79 -7.36 -15.37
C LEU A 58 -4.65 -8.22 -14.81
N LEU A 59 -3.81 -7.61 -13.96
CA LEU A 59 -2.82 -8.34 -13.18
C LEU A 59 -3.48 -9.00 -11.95
N GLY A 60 -2.89 -10.08 -11.48
CA GLY A 60 -3.43 -10.93 -10.41
C GLY A 60 -4.10 -12.20 -10.93
N LEU A 61 -4.22 -12.33 -12.25
CA LEU A 61 -4.55 -13.61 -12.88
C LEU A 61 -3.38 -14.59 -12.71
N ASN A 62 -3.70 -15.87 -12.51
CA ASN A 62 -2.73 -16.94 -12.32
C ASN A 62 -1.73 -17.06 -13.48
N GLN A 63 -2.17 -16.75 -14.70
CA GLN A 63 -1.33 -16.82 -15.89
C GLN A 63 -1.63 -15.65 -16.83
N ILE A 64 -0.57 -15.08 -17.41
CA ILE A 64 -0.64 -14.05 -18.44
C ILE A 64 0.19 -14.53 -19.63
N LYS A 65 -0.40 -14.54 -20.83
CA LYS A 65 0.24 -14.92 -22.08
C LYS A 65 0.38 -13.70 -22.98
N ILE A 66 1.59 -13.45 -23.48
CA ILE A 66 1.91 -12.27 -24.30
C ILE A 66 2.63 -12.70 -25.57
N PRO A 67 2.01 -12.59 -26.77
CA PRO A 67 2.71 -12.82 -28.03
C PRO A 67 3.69 -11.67 -28.31
N ASP A 68 4.88 -12.01 -28.82
CA ASP A 68 5.93 -11.03 -29.13
C ASP A 68 5.85 -10.45 -30.55
N ARG A 69 5.17 -11.17 -31.46
CA ARG A 69 4.93 -10.77 -32.84
C ARG A 69 3.48 -11.00 -33.28
N ASN A 70 3.04 -10.20 -34.27
CA ASN A 70 1.78 -10.39 -34.99
C ASN A 70 1.96 -11.31 -36.22
N ALA A 71 0.86 -11.56 -36.96
CA ALA A 71 0.87 -12.39 -38.16
C ALA A 71 1.72 -11.85 -39.32
N ASN A 72 1.97 -10.53 -39.35
CA ASN A 72 2.83 -9.88 -40.33
C ASN A 72 4.33 -10.02 -39.97
N GLY A 73 4.65 -10.48 -38.75
CA GLY A 73 6.01 -10.59 -38.24
C GLY A 73 6.50 -9.36 -37.48
N ASP A 74 5.66 -8.32 -37.31
CA ASP A 74 6.01 -7.11 -36.57
C ASP A 74 6.10 -7.40 -35.08
N LYS A 75 7.04 -6.75 -34.38
CA LYS A 75 7.12 -6.82 -32.92
C LYS A 75 5.97 -6.06 -32.30
N ILE A 76 5.25 -6.72 -31.40
CA ILE A 76 4.14 -6.15 -30.63
C ILE A 76 4.40 -6.29 -29.12
N ASN A 77 3.56 -5.67 -28.29
CA ASN A 77 3.54 -5.86 -26.84
C ASN A 77 4.84 -5.56 -26.08
N GLN A 78 5.76 -4.79 -26.64
CA GLN A 78 7.07 -4.55 -26.02
C GLN A 78 6.94 -3.89 -24.64
N SER A 79 5.99 -2.95 -24.47
CA SER A 79 5.68 -2.33 -23.17
C SER A 79 5.14 -3.35 -22.16
N ALA A 80 4.16 -4.19 -22.55
CA ALA A 80 3.65 -5.25 -21.66
C ALA A 80 4.74 -6.26 -21.27
N ILE A 81 5.64 -6.61 -22.20
CA ILE A 81 6.79 -7.49 -21.91
C ILE A 81 7.75 -6.81 -20.93
N ALA A 82 8.04 -5.52 -21.08
CA ALA A 82 8.89 -4.77 -20.16
C ALA A 82 8.27 -4.66 -18.76
N GLN A 83 6.96 -4.38 -18.69
CA GLN A 83 6.19 -4.39 -17.46
C GLN A 83 6.25 -5.75 -16.74
N MET A 84 6.02 -6.85 -17.47
CA MET A 84 6.08 -8.20 -16.87
C MET A 84 7.50 -8.59 -16.43
N LYS A 85 8.55 -8.13 -17.13
CA LYS A 85 9.94 -8.33 -16.68
C LYS A 85 10.23 -7.66 -15.34
N ILE A 86 9.64 -6.50 -15.07
CA ILE A 86 9.76 -5.85 -13.75
C ILE A 86 9.14 -6.76 -12.69
N LEU A 87 7.91 -7.24 -12.91
CA LEU A 87 7.24 -8.12 -11.96
C LEU A 87 7.93 -9.47 -11.79
N ASP A 88 8.57 -10.00 -12.84
CA ASP A 88 9.41 -11.19 -12.80
C ASP A 88 10.66 -10.96 -11.96
N SER A 89 11.34 -9.82 -12.14
CA SER A 89 12.52 -9.44 -11.35
C SER A 89 12.22 -9.23 -9.87
N GLU A 90 11.02 -8.74 -9.54
CA GLU A 90 10.54 -8.66 -8.16
C GLU A 90 10.03 -10.00 -7.63
N GLY A 91 9.92 -11.02 -8.49
CA GLY A 91 9.42 -12.35 -8.16
C GLY A 91 7.90 -12.40 -7.91
N PHE A 92 7.13 -11.40 -8.34
CA PHE A 92 5.66 -11.41 -8.24
C PHE A 92 5.02 -12.28 -9.30
N TYR A 93 5.58 -12.22 -10.50
CA TYR A 93 5.34 -13.20 -11.55
C TYR A 93 6.63 -14.00 -11.78
N LYS A 94 6.52 -15.12 -12.49
CA LYS A 94 7.68 -15.86 -12.98
C LYS A 94 7.48 -16.19 -14.44
N LYS A 95 8.47 -15.86 -15.27
CA LYS A 95 8.48 -16.35 -16.65
C LYS A 95 8.73 -17.86 -16.63
N GLN A 96 7.84 -18.63 -17.25
CA GLN A 96 8.02 -20.07 -17.40
C GLN A 96 8.76 -20.35 -18.72
N SER A 97 8.16 -21.09 -19.63
CA SER A 97 8.64 -21.34 -20.99
C SER A 97 7.98 -20.38 -21.99
N SER A 98 8.66 -20.14 -23.11
CA SER A 98 8.04 -19.51 -24.28
C SER A 98 7.48 -20.58 -25.21
N GLU A 99 6.19 -20.54 -25.47
CA GLU A 99 5.57 -21.37 -26.51
C GLU A 99 5.84 -20.72 -27.87
N THR A 100 6.21 -21.50 -28.90
CA THR A 100 6.34 -20.96 -30.27
C THR A 100 5.11 -21.37 -31.07
N PHE A 101 4.47 -20.40 -31.70
CA PHE A 101 3.28 -20.60 -32.52
C PHE A 101 3.54 -20.14 -33.96
N GLU A 102 3.14 -20.96 -34.93
CA GLU A 102 3.13 -20.62 -36.36
C GLU A 102 1.73 -20.09 -36.74
N PHE A 103 1.67 -18.92 -37.37
CA PHE A 103 0.38 -18.39 -37.81
C PHE A 103 -0.16 -19.21 -38.99
N PRO A 104 -1.39 -19.74 -38.92
CA PRO A 104 -1.97 -20.52 -40.00
C PRO A 104 -1.93 -19.78 -41.33
N GLY A 105 -1.48 -20.45 -42.39
CA GLY A 105 -1.37 -19.87 -43.73
C GLY A 105 -0.18 -18.92 -43.94
N THR A 106 0.76 -18.82 -43.00
CA THR A 106 1.98 -18.01 -43.14
C THR A 106 3.24 -18.81 -42.76
N LYS A 107 4.42 -18.29 -43.08
CA LYS A 107 5.72 -18.79 -42.56
C LYS A 107 6.15 -18.11 -41.26
N ASN A 108 5.35 -17.17 -40.75
CA ASN A 108 5.71 -16.34 -39.61
C ASN A 108 5.47 -17.08 -38.28
N LYS A 109 6.38 -16.85 -37.34
CA LYS A 109 6.36 -17.43 -35.99
C LYS A 109 6.27 -16.33 -34.94
N THR A 110 5.57 -16.62 -33.85
CA THR A 110 5.51 -15.77 -32.66
C THR A 110 5.93 -16.56 -31.43
N SER A 111 6.68 -15.93 -30.55
CA SER A 111 6.94 -16.46 -29.20
C SER A 111 5.87 -15.93 -28.26
N ILE A 112 5.21 -16.82 -27.54
CA ILE A 112 4.25 -16.50 -26.50
C ILE A 112 4.99 -16.57 -25.17
N TYR A 113 5.22 -15.42 -24.55
CA TYR A 113 5.76 -15.36 -23.20
C TYR A 113 4.66 -15.69 -22.19
N VAL A 114 4.88 -16.74 -21.39
CA VAL A 114 3.97 -17.15 -20.33
C VAL A 114 4.55 -16.72 -18.98
N TYR A 115 3.78 -15.93 -18.24
CA TYR A 115 4.10 -15.51 -16.88
C TYR A 115 3.07 -16.09 -15.91
N GLU A 116 3.54 -16.70 -14.84
CA GLU A 116 2.69 -17.25 -13.77
C GLU A 116 2.81 -16.45 -12.49
N LEU A 117 1.68 -16.23 -11.83
CA LEU A 117 1.63 -15.54 -10.55
C LEU A 117 2.25 -16.42 -9.46
N THR A 118 3.21 -15.88 -8.71
CA THR A 118 3.88 -16.59 -7.62
C THR A 118 3.14 -16.39 -6.29
N GLU A 119 3.49 -17.18 -5.27
CA GLU A 119 3.02 -16.94 -3.89
C GLU A 119 3.45 -15.57 -3.35
N LYS A 120 4.64 -15.10 -3.71
CA LYS A 120 5.09 -13.74 -3.36
C LYS A 120 4.21 -12.68 -4.03
N GLY A 121 3.82 -12.90 -5.28
CA GLY A 121 2.90 -12.03 -6.01
C GLY A 121 1.51 -12.01 -5.40
N LYS A 122 0.96 -13.18 -5.04
CA LYS A 122 -0.31 -13.29 -4.31
C LYS A 122 -0.27 -12.50 -3.00
N GLY A 123 0.83 -12.57 -2.25
CA GLY A 123 1.02 -11.79 -1.02
C GLY A 123 1.04 -10.26 -1.21
N LYS A 124 1.17 -9.76 -2.44
CA LYS A 124 1.06 -8.32 -2.78
C LYS A 124 -0.33 -7.90 -3.21
N ILE A 125 -1.26 -8.84 -3.35
CA ILE A 125 -2.62 -8.60 -3.78
C ILE A 125 -3.54 -8.55 -2.56
N ARG A 126 -4.40 -7.54 -2.51
CA ARG A 126 -5.56 -7.53 -1.60
C ARG A 126 -6.78 -8.03 -2.35
N GLU A 127 -7.42 -9.05 -1.80
CA GLU A 127 -8.69 -9.59 -2.29
C GLU A 127 -9.87 -8.74 -1.77
N GLU A 128 -9.81 -7.43 -2.03
CA GLU A 128 -10.86 -6.49 -1.64
C GLU A 128 -11.71 -6.12 -2.86
N GLY A 129 -12.95 -6.61 -2.89
CA GLY A 129 -13.91 -6.36 -3.97
C GLY A 129 -13.89 -7.44 -5.06
N LEU A 130 -14.30 -7.04 -6.28
CA LEU A 130 -14.51 -7.98 -7.40
C LEU A 130 -13.24 -8.27 -8.22
N GLU A 131 -12.18 -7.49 -8.04
CA GLU A 131 -10.98 -7.52 -8.88
C GLU A 131 -9.69 -7.52 -8.04
N PRO A 132 -8.65 -8.29 -8.41
CA PRO A 132 -7.35 -8.24 -7.77
C PRO A 132 -6.74 -6.83 -7.73
N ARG A 133 -6.29 -6.40 -6.56
CA ARG A 133 -5.63 -5.10 -6.36
C ARG A 133 -4.21 -5.27 -5.85
N PHE A 134 -3.22 -4.83 -6.63
CA PHE A 134 -1.83 -4.81 -6.19
C PHE A 134 -1.58 -3.63 -5.27
N CYS A 135 -0.97 -3.87 -4.11
CA CYS A 135 -0.50 -2.82 -3.23
C CYS A 135 0.81 -2.25 -3.77
N ILE A 136 0.75 -1.00 -4.22
CA ILE A 136 1.83 -0.30 -4.93
C ILE A 136 2.63 0.65 -4.03
N GLY A 137 2.31 0.69 -2.75
CA GLY A 137 2.92 1.61 -1.80
C GLY A 137 2.11 1.76 -0.51
N THR A 138 2.54 2.70 0.31
CA THR A 138 1.92 3.01 1.61
C THR A 138 1.65 4.50 1.71
N GLN A 139 0.80 4.89 2.66
CA GLN A 139 0.71 6.28 3.06
C GLN A 139 1.55 6.52 4.30
N LYS A 140 2.03 7.75 4.46
CA LYS A 140 2.72 8.21 5.65
C LYS A 140 2.19 9.57 6.06
N VAL A 141 2.07 9.79 7.37
CA VAL A 141 1.77 11.11 7.91
C VAL A 141 2.97 12.02 7.65
N GLU A 142 2.73 13.15 6.99
CA GLU A 142 3.71 14.22 6.81
C GLU A 142 3.69 15.19 7.99
N LYS A 143 2.49 15.53 8.44
CA LYS A 143 2.27 16.55 9.47
C LYS A 143 0.91 16.39 10.12
N ILE A 144 0.85 16.62 11.43
CA ILE A 144 -0.42 16.87 12.14
C ILE A 144 -0.78 18.36 12.05
N ASN A 145 -1.93 18.64 11.46
CA ASN A 145 -2.48 19.99 11.30
C ASN A 145 -3.05 20.47 12.64
N TRP A 146 -4.05 19.75 13.17
CA TRP A 146 -4.70 20.02 14.46
C TRP A 146 -5.28 18.71 15.03
N PHE A 147 -5.58 18.73 16.32
CA PHE A 147 -6.36 17.68 16.98
C PHE A 147 -7.33 18.30 18.00
N THR A 148 -8.45 17.64 18.27
CA THR A 148 -9.35 18.04 19.37
C THR A 148 -8.78 17.59 20.70
N GLU A 149 -9.09 18.32 21.77
CA GLU A 149 -8.82 17.85 23.12
C GLU A 149 -9.43 16.45 23.34
N PRO A 150 -8.72 15.52 24.02
CA PRO A 150 -9.27 14.22 24.38
C PRO A 150 -10.56 14.35 25.19
N THR A 151 -11.66 13.83 24.65
CA THR A 151 -12.99 13.95 25.28
C THR A 151 -13.68 12.59 25.35
N PRO A 152 -14.44 12.29 26.41
CA PRO A 152 -15.30 11.12 26.46
C PRO A 152 -16.37 11.13 25.35
N SER A 153 -16.57 9.99 24.68
CA SER A 153 -17.62 9.73 23.70
C SER A 153 -17.94 8.23 23.72
N ASP A 154 -19.20 7.85 23.94
CA ASP A 154 -19.65 6.45 23.95
C ASP A 154 -18.80 5.49 24.82
N GLY A 155 -18.45 5.93 26.03
CA GLY A 155 -17.63 5.15 26.97
C GLY A 155 -16.13 5.07 26.61
N MET A 156 -15.71 5.73 25.52
CA MET A 156 -14.33 5.82 25.07
C MET A 156 -13.78 7.23 25.27
N THR A 157 -12.47 7.39 25.40
CA THR A 157 -11.82 8.71 25.24
C THR A 157 -11.33 8.85 23.81
N VAL A 158 -11.79 9.88 23.09
CA VAL A 158 -11.51 10.07 21.67
C VAL A 158 -10.88 11.41 21.37
N SER A 159 -10.12 11.49 20.27
CA SER A 159 -9.64 12.73 19.68
C SER A 159 -9.74 12.65 18.15
N LYS A 160 -10.28 13.71 17.54
CA LYS A 160 -10.25 13.85 16.07
C LYS A 160 -8.97 14.55 15.67
N VAL A 161 -8.26 14.00 14.69
CA VAL A 161 -6.95 14.49 14.25
C VAL A 161 -7.00 14.76 12.75
N SER A 162 -6.65 15.99 12.35
CA SER A 162 -6.40 16.33 10.95
C SER A 162 -4.90 16.25 10.65
N TYR A 163 -4.55 15.62 9.54
CA TYR A 163 -3.17 15.38 9.15
C TYR A 163 -3.00 15.45 7.63
N GLU A 164 -1.78 15.76 7.20
CA GLU A 164 -1.33 15.64 5.82
C GLU A 164 -0.78 14.23 5.59
N ALA A 165 -1.28 13.54 4.57
CA ALA A 165 -0.81 12.22 4.17
C ALA A 165 -0.05 12.30 2.85
N ARG A 166 1.18 11.80 2.82
CA ARG A 166 1.97 11.58 1.61
C ARG A 166 1.85 10.15 1.15
N PHE A 167 1.80 9.94 -0.16
CA PHE A 167 1.90 8.60 -0.75
C PHE A 167 3.38 8.26 -0.97
N GLU A 168 3.80 7.08 -0.55
CA GLU A 168 5.13 6.53 -0.78
C GLU A 168 4.98 5.30 -1.69
N THR A 169 5.34 5.46 -2.96
CA THR A 169 5.22 4.39 -3.97
C THR A 169 6.40 3.41 -3.85
N GLU A 170 6.15 2.12 -3.99
CA GLU A 170 7.23 1.12 -4.13
C GLU A 170 7.99 1.33 -5.44
N LYS A 171 9.31 1.15 -5.41
CA LYS A 171 10.19 1.38 -6.57
C LYS A 171 9.81 0.54 -7.79
N TRP A 172 9.33 -0.68 -7.60
CA TRP A 172 8.90 -1.53 -8.71
C TRP A 172 7.65 -0.98 -9.38
N ALA A 173 6.70 -0.47 -8.59
CA ALA A 173 5.46 0.10 -9.10
C ALA A 173 5.77 1.38 -9.86
N GLU A 174 6.74 2.16 -9.37
CA GLU A 174 7.25 3.33 -10.09
C GLU A 174 7.76 2.98 -11.49
N LYS A 175 8.61 1.95 -11.59
CA LYS A 175 9.13 1.47 -12.87
C LYS A 175 8.02 0.90 -13.75
N PHE A 176 7.14 0.07 -13.19
CA PHE A 176 6.05 -0.58 -13.91
C PHE A 176 5.11 0.44 -14.57
N LEU A 177 4.76 1.50 -13.85
CA LEU A 177 3.87 2.55 -14.36
C LEU A 177 4.56 3.43 -15.41
N LYS A 178 5.88 3.63 -15.32
CA LYS A 178 6.65 4.33 -16.38
C LYS A 178 6.67 3.54 -17.69
N GLU A 179 6.83 2.22 -17.63
CA GLU A 179 6.86 1.35 -18.82
C GLU A 179 5.53 1.34 -19.60
N ALA A 180 4.41 1.63 -18.95
CA ALA A 180 3.11 1.77 -19.62
C ALA A 180 3.03 3.01 -20.56
N GLY A 181 4.04 3.90 -20.55
CA GLY A 181 4.16 5.02 -21.49
C GLY A 181 3.14 6.15 -21.28
N ASN A 182 2.29 6.03 -20.26
CA ASN A 182 1.17 6.91 -19.93
C ASN A 182 1.57 8.14 -19.09
N GLY A 183 2.85 8.52 -19.08
CA GLY A 183 3.31 9.76 -18.44
C GLY A 183 3.02 9.81 -16.94
N TRP A 184 3.03 8.66 -16.27
CA TRP A 184 2.76 8.60 -14.84
C TRP A 184 3.70 9.53 -14.06
N LYS A 185 3.08 10.42 -13.28
CA LYS A 185 3.74 11.33 -12.36
C LYS A 185 3.42 10.86 -10.96
N HIS A 186 4.47 10.66 -10.16
CA HIS A 186 4.30 10.41 -8.74
C HIS A 186 3.48 11.56 -8.15
N PRO A 187 2.41 11.29 -7.38
CA PRO A 187 1.69 12.36 -6.71
C PRO A 187 2.59 12.93 -5.61
N GLU A 188 3.24 14.07 -5.90
CA GLU A 188 4.10 14.77 -4.93
C GLU A 188 3.30 15.50 -3.85
N ALA A 189 2.01 15.76 -4.11
CA ALA A 189 1.14 16.48 -3.19
C ALA A 189 0.73 15.60 -2.00
N THR A 190 0.80 16.18 -0.80
CA THR A 190 0.09 15.63 0.36
C THR A 190 -1.42 15.81 0.19
N ARG A 191 -2.18 14.98 0.90
CA ARG A 191 -3.63 15.13 1.00
C ARG A 191 -4.03 15.27 2.45
N THR A 192 -4.83 16.29 2.76
CA THR A 192 -5.45 16.42 4.08
C THR A 192 -6.43 15.29 4.32
N LYS A 193 -6.28 14.63 5.47
CA LYS A 193 -7.13 13.55 5.95
C LYS A 193 -7.51 13.79 7.41
N THR A 194 -8.52 13.06 7.87
CA THR A 194 -8.96 13.05 9.26
C THR A 194 -8.98 11.62 9.78
N ALA A 195 -8.56 11.43 11.02
CA ALA A 195 -8.67 10.19 11.77
C ALA A 195 -9.38 10.44 13.11
N THR A 196 -10.07 9.43 13.61
CA THR A 196 -10.57 9.41 14.99
C THR A 196 -9.72 8.42 15.76
N LEU A 197 -9.02 8.92 16.77
CA LEU A 197 -8.17 8.10 17.63
C LEU A 197 -8.88 7.83 18.95
N VAL A 198 -8.68 6.62 19.47
CA VAL A 198 -9.26 6.13 20.72
C VAL A 198 -8.14 5.79 21.69
N LYS A 199 -8.28 6.23 22.94
CA LYS A 199 -7.36 5.85 24.01
C LYS A 199 -7.69 4.43 24.51
N THR A 200 -6.72 3.54 24.46
CA THR A 200 -6.77 2.18 25.02
C THR A 200 -5.74 2.02 26.13
N ASN A 201 -5.71 0.85 26.77
CA ASN A 201 -4.65 0.44 27.70
C ASN A 201 -3.26 0.35 27.02
N ASP A 202 -3.23 0.17 25.70
CA ASP A 202 -2.00 0.05 24.90
C ASP A 202 -1.58 1.36 24.22
N GLY A 203 -2.27 2.47 24.55
CA GLY A 203 -2.02 3.80 24.01
C GLY A 203 -3.11 4.28 23.05
N TRP A 204 -2.78 5.23 22.18
CA TRP A 204 -3.73 5.76 21.20
C TRP A 204 -3.72 4.90 19.94
N ARG A 205 -4.91 4.55 19.44
CA ARG A 205 -5.09 3.75 18.23
C ARG A 205 -6.13 4.36 17.31
N ASP A 206 -6.02 4.11 16.01
CA ASP A 206 -7.08 4.51 15.07
C ASP A 206 -8.33 3.67 15.32
N ILE A 207 -9.50 4.31 15.37
CA ILE A 207 -10.78 3.61 15.61
C ILE A 207 -11.03 2.50 14.59
N ARG A 208 -10.47 2.60 13.38
CA ARG A 208 -10.56 1.59 12.33
C ARG A 208 -9.83 0.30 12.67
N GLU A 209 -8.91 0.32 13.64
CA GLU A 209 -8.22 -0.88 14.11
C GLU A 209 -8.96 -1.62 15.25
N LEU A 210 -10.07 -1.06 15.73
CA LEU A 210 -10.86 -1.60 16.85
C LEU A 210 -12.22 -2.17 16.41
N ARG A 211 -12.44 -2.27 15.10
CA ARG A 211 -13.66 -2.77 14.48
C ARG A 211 -13.43 -4.11 13.81
#